data_AF-A0A0X8E4A6-F1
#
_entry.id   AF-A0A0X8E4A6-F1
#
_cell.length_a   1.000
_cell.length_b   1.000
_cell.length_c   1.000
_cell.angle_alpha   90.00
_cell.angle_beta   90.00
_cell.angle_gamma   90.00
#
_symmetry.space_group_name_H-M   'P 1'
#
loop_
_entity.id
_entity.type
_entity.pdbx_description
1 polymer ?
#
loop_
_entity_poly.entity_id
_entity_poly.type
_entity_poly.pdbx_seq_one_letter_code
_entity_poly.pdbx_strand_id
1 'polypeptide(L)'
;MNDFKLPADEGSNTQDEPVMEQDAVTDREKLDGIAAQTVADLGTHDLRHVHAVVFERSTESGLHVSPGELVDAVGAAAREKDASFSVPASTDRDTD
;
A
#
# COMPACT_ATOMS: atom_id res chain seq x y z
N MET A 1 -14.14 66.08 -17.07
CA MET A 1 -13.42 65.09 -16.22
C MET A 1 -14.50 64.33 -15.47
N ASN A 2 -14.76 63.08 -15.85
CA ASN A 2 -15.64 62.19 -15.09
C ASN A 2 -14.76 61.09 -14.52
N ASP A 3 -14.62 61.09 -13.19
CA ASP A 3 -13.82 60.14 -12.44
C ASP A 3 -14.39 58.73 -12.55
N PHE A 4 -13.62 57.85 -13.18
CA PHE A 4 -13.90 56.42 -13.31
C PHE A 4 -13.65 55.75 -11.95
N LYS A 5 -14.67 55.71 -11.09
CA LYS A 5 -14.57 54.98 -9.82
C LYS A 5 -14.92 53.50 -10.05
N LEU A 6 -13.89 52.69 -10.31
CA LEU A 6 -13.96 51.25 -10.13
C LEU A 6 -14.24 50.97 -8.64
N PRO A 7 -15.26 50.16 -8.28
CA PRO A 7 -15.30 49.60 -6.95
C PRO A 7 -14.13 48.62 -6.82
N ALA A 8 -13.22 48.93 -5.89
CA ALA A 8 -12.36 47.94 -5.29
C ALA A 8 -13.27 46.97 -4.54
N ASP A 9 -13.50 45.80 -5.10
CA ASP A 9 -13.92 44.65 -4.31
C ASP A 9 -12.79 43.63 -4.34
N GLU A 10 -11.84 43.92 -3.46
CA GLU A 10 -10.87 42.99 -2.93
C GLU A 10 -11.63 41.84 -2.28
N GLY A 11 -11.81 40.77 -3.04
CA GLY A 11 -12.43 39.57 -2.55
C GLY A 11 -12.03 38.41 -3.43
N SER A 12 -10.73 38.16 -3.55
CA SER A 12 -10.21 36.88 -4.02
C SER A 12 -10.64 35.82 -2.99
N ASN A 13 -11.90 35.42 -3.07
CA ASN A 13 -12.49 34.30 -2.38
C ASN A 13 -12.03 33.02 -3.09
N THR A 14 -10.72 32.94 -3.37
CA THR A 14 -10.06 31.71 -3.76
C THR A 14 -10.13 30.87 -2.51
N GLN A 15 -11.07 29.93 -2.52
CA GLN A 15 -11.14 28.91 -1.49
C GLN A 15 -9.78 28.21 -1.50
N ASP A 16 -9.03 28.35 -0.42
CA ASP A 16 -7.95 27.44 -0.10
C ASP A 16 -8.62 26.08 0.16
N GLU A 17 -8.88 25.33 -0.92
CA GLU A 17 -9.28 23.93 -0.77
C GLU A 17 -8.19 23.23 0.07
N PRO A 18 -8.57 22.38 1.03
CA PRO A 18 -7.58 21.67 1.81
C PRO A 18 -6.69 20.88 0.86
N VAL A 19 -5.39 21.16 0.87
CA VAL A 19 -4.41 20.32 0.18
C VAL A 19 -4.52 18.95 0.83
N MET A 20 -5.23 18.04 0.16
CA MET A 20 -5.24 16.64 0.57
C MET A 20 -3.84 16.13 0.31
N GLU A 21 -3.09 15.89 1.37
CA GLU A 21 -1.81 15.20 1.32
C GLU A 21 -2.11 13.83 0.68
N GLN A 22 -1.78 13.70 -0.60
CA GLN A 22 -1.91 12.42 -1.28
C GLN A 22 -0.87 11.51 -0.65
N ASP A 23 -1.31 10.44 0.01
CA ASP A 23 -0.44 9.37 0.48
C ASP A 23 0.36 8.85 -0.71
N ALA A 24 1.57 9.37 -0.88
CA ALA A 24 2.48 9.00 -1.95
C ALA A 24 3.08 7.65 -1.57
N VAL A 25 2.30 6.58 -1.77
CA VAL A 25 2.78 5.21 -1.56
C VAL A 25 3.83 4.92 -2.61
N THR A 26 5.02 4.56 -2.16
CA THR A 26 6.14 4.20 -3.03
C THR A 26 5.84 2.91 -3.79
N ASP A 27 6.49 2.71 -4.93
CA ASP A 27 6.32 1.49 -5.73
C ASP A 27 6.72 0.22 -4.96
N ARG A 28 7.66 0.35 -4.01
CA ARG A 28 8.05 -0.72 -3.09
C ARG A 28 6.92 -1.09 -2.14
N GLU A 29 6.28 -0.11 -1.52
CA GLU A 29 5.16 -0.32 -0.60
C GLU A 29 3.93 -0.90 -1.33
N LYS A 30 3.68 -0.47 -2.57
CA LYS A 30 2.63 -1.09 -3.41
C LYS A 30 2.94 -2.55 -3.70
N LEU A 31 4.19 -2.87 -4.07
CA LEU A 31 4.61 -4.25 -4.30
C LEU A 31 4.47 -5.11 -3.04
N ASP A 32 4.87 -4.60 -1.88
CA ASP A 32 4.72 -5.31 -0.60
C ASP A 32 3.24 -5.56 -0.28
N GLY A 33 2.37 -4.59 -0.52
CA GLY A 33 0.92 -4.75 -0.36
C GLY A 33 0.33 -5.82 -1.29
N ILE A 34 0.71 -5.81 -2.57
CA ILE A 34 0.29 -6.82 -3.55
C ILE A 34 0.78 -8.21 -3.12
N ALA A 35 2.03 -8.33 -2.67
CA ALA A 35 2.60 -9.59 -2.21
C ALA A 35 1.90 -10.13 -0.97
N ALA A 36 1.68 -9.29 0.05
CA ALA A 36 0.99 -9.66 1.28
C ALA A 36 -0.44 -10.15 1.00
N GLN A 37 -1.21 -9.40 0.20
CA GLN A 37 -2.56 -9.78 -0.16
C GLN A 37 -2.59 -11.10 -0.95
N THR A 38 -1.68 -11.26 -1.92
CA THR A 38 -1.63 -12.46 -2.76
C THR A 38 -1.24 -13.70 -1.96
N VAL A 39 -0.31 -13.57 -1.01
CA VAL A 39 0.06 -14.64 -0.07
C VAL A 39 -1.09 -15.01 0.88
N ALA A 40 -1.88 -14.03 1.30
CA ALA A 40 -3.08 -14.26 2.10
C ALA A 40 -4.14 -15.02 1.29
N ASP A 41 -4.45 -14.53 0.08
CA ASP A 41 -5.48 -15.08 -0.82
C ASP A 41 -5.16 -16.51 -1.27
N LEU A 42 -3.90 -16.77 -1.62
CA LEU A 42 -3.47 -18.06 -2.19
C LEU A 42 -3.08 -19.11 -1.13
N GLY A 43 -3.14 -18.81 0.17
CA GLY A 43 -3.10 -19.87 1.18
C GLY A 43 -1.80 -20.68 1.16
N THR A 44 -1.94 -21.99 0.87
CA THR A 44 -0.89 -23.02 0.83
C THR A 44 -0.40 -23.34 -0.58
N HIS A 45 -0.72 -22.50 -1.58
CA HIS A 45 -0.21 -22.69 -2.93
C HIS A 45 1.33 -22.57 -2.97
N ASP A 46 1.94 -23.21 -3.97
CA ASP A 46 3.39 -23.16 -4.17
C ASP A 46 3.85 -21.71 -4.38
N LEU A 47 5.01 -21.36 -3.82
CA LEU A 47 5.59 -20.02 -3.93
C LEU A 47 5.77 -19.63 -5.40
N ARG A 48 6.09 -20.57 -6.29
CA ARG A 48 6.18 -20.25 -7.74
C ARG A 48 4.87 -19.70 -8.30
N HIS A 49 3.73 -20.21 -7.83
CA HIS A 49 2.43 -19.72 -8.24
C HIS A 49 2.14 -18.34 -7.65
N VAL A 50 2.46 -18.13 -6.37
CA VAL A 50 2.36 -16.82 -5.71
C VAL A 50 3.20 -15.77 -6.45
N HIS A 51 4.45 -16.10 -6.80
CA HIS A 51 5.33 -15.23 -7.58
C HIS A 51 4.74 -14.83 -8.93
N ALA A 52 4.16 -15.80 -9.67
CA ALA A 52 3.55 -15.52 -10.96
C ALA A 52 2.39 -14.52 -10.84
N VAL A 53 1.54 -14.70 -9.83
CA VAL A 53 0.39 -13.81 -9.59
C VAL A 53 0.83 -12.43 -9.11
N VAL A 54 1.81 -12.34 -8.21
CA VAL A 54 2.34 -11.03 -7.76
C VAL A 54 2.97 -10.28 -8.92
N PHE A 55 3.70 -10.97 -9.81
CA PHE A 55 4.27 -10.36 -11.00
C PHE A 55 3.20 -9.81 -11.95
N GLU A 56 2.15 -10.59 -12.22
CA GLU A 56 1.02 -10.18 -13.06
C GLU A 56 0.32 -8.95 -12.48
N ARG A 57 -0.07 -8.99 -11.20
CA ARG A 57 -0.75 -7.87 -10.52
C ARG A 57 0.11 -6.62 -10.42
N SER A 58 1.43 -6.77 -10.23
CA SER A 58 2.36 -5.65 -10.23
C SER A 58 2.40 -4.99 -11.61
N THR A 59 2.45 -5.79 -12.67
CA THR A 59 2.44 -5.31 -14.06
C THR A 59 1.13 -4.60 -14.40
N GLU A 60 -0.02 -5.16 -13.99
CA GLU A 60 -1.34 -4.53 -14.15
C GLU A 60 -1.46 -3.18 -13.42
N SER A 61 -0.75 -3.05 -12.30
CA SER A 61 -0.68 -1.82 -11.51
C SER A 61 0.35 -0.81 -12.04
N GLY A 62 1.03 -1.13 -13.15
CA GLY A 62 2.07 -0.30 -13.77
C GLY A 62 3.42 -0.32 -13.06
N LEU A 63 3.64 -1.25 -12.12
CA LEU A 63 4.90 -1.39 -11.39
C LEU A 63 5.90 -2.17 -12.24
N HIS A 64 7.10 -1.61 -12.39
CA HIS A 64 8.21 -2.28 -13.04
C HIS A 64 9.10 -2.91 -11.96
N VAL A 65 8.87 -4.20 -11.70
CA VAL A 65 9.52 -4.94 -10.61
C VAL A 65 10.61 -5.84 -11.16
N SER A 66 11.82 -5.77 -10.60
CA SER A 66 12.87 -6.71 -10.95
C SER A 66 12.61 -8.10 -10.35
N PRO A 67 13.12 -9.19 -10.95
CA PRO A 67 12.94 -10.53 -10.39
C PRO A 67 13.44 -10.68 -8.96
N GLY A 68 14.50 -9.95 -8.57
CA GLY A 68 15.04 -9.95 -7.21
C GLY A 68 14.07 -9.33 -6.21
N GLU A 69 13.54 -8.14 -6.53
CA GLU A 69 12.56 -7.44 -5.67
C GLU A 69 11.28 -8.25 -5.50
N LEU A 70 10.83 -8.93 -6.57
CA LEU A 70 9.68 -9.83 -6.50
C LEU A 70 9.93 -10.98 -5.51
N VAL A 71 11.12 -11.59 -5.57
CA VAL A 71 11.49 -12.68 -4.67
C VAL A 71 11.57 -12.23 -3.23
N ASP A 72 12.17 -11.06 -3.00
CA ASP A 72 12.29 -10.50 -1.66
C ASP A 72 10.92 -10.14 -1.07
N ALA A 73 10.04 -9.50 -1.85
CA ALA A 73 8.69 -9.13 -1.43
C ALA A 73 7.82 -10.36 -1.10
N VAL A 74 7.79 -11.36 -1.98
CA VAL A 74 7.01 -12.59 -1.76
C VAL A 74 7.57 -13.39 -0.58
N GLY A 75 8.91 -13.48 -0.47
CA GLY A 75 9.57 -14.16 0.63
C GLY A 75 9.31 -13.49 1.98
N ALA A 76 9.29 -12.15 2.02
CA ALA A 76 8.94 -11.40 3.22
C ALA A 76 7.47 -11.64 3.63
N ALA A 77 6.54 -11.50 2.68
CA ALA A 77 5.11 -11.69 2.92
C ALA A 77 4.78 -13.12 3.40
N ALA A 78 5.41 -14.15 2.82
CA ALA A 78 5.23 -15.53 3.25
C ALA A 78 5.69 -15.77 4.71
N ARG A 79 6.85 -15.21 5.09
CA ARG A 79 7.36 -15.31 6.46
C ARG A 79 6.49 -14.57 7.47
N GLU A 80 5.96 -13.41 7.10
CA GLU A 80 5.07 -12.64 7.96
C GLU A 80 3.76 -13.39 8.23
N LYS A 81 3.19 -14.03 7.20
CA LYS A 81 2.02 -14.90 7.35
C LYS A 81 2.31 -16.06 8.32
N ASP A 82 3.44 -16.75 8.16
CA ASP A 82 3.82 -17.84 9.06
C ASP A 82 3.99 -17.35 10.51
N ALA A 83 4.58 -16.16 10.71
CA ALA A 83 4.71 -15.54 12.02
C ALA A 83 3.34 -15.17 12.62
N SER A 84 2.40 -14.67 11.81
CA SER A 84 1.05 -14.31 12.24
C SER A 84 0.19 -15.52 12.65
N PHE A 85 0.46 -16.69 12.07
CA PHE A 85 -0.16 -17.97 12.48
C PHE A 85 0.51 -18.58 13.72
N SER A 86 1.76 -18.21 14.00
CA SER A 86 2.54 -18.68 15.15
C SER A 86 2.40 -17.78 16.39
N VAL A 87 1.19 -17.31 16.70
CA VAL A 87 0.91 -16.75 18.03
C VAL A 87 0.93 -17.92 19.04
N PRO A 88 1.79 -17.90 20.09
CA PRO A 88 1.79 -18.96 21.08
C PRO A 88 0.44 -18.96 21.79
N ALA A 89 -0.22 -20.13 21.80
CA ALA A 89 -1.38 -20.39 22.64
C ALA A 89 -1.09 -19.87 24.05
N SER A 90 -1.96 -18.99 24.56
CA SER A 90 -1.92 -18.49 25.92
C SER A 90 -1.59 -19.64 26.87
N THR A 91 -0.40 -19.61 27.46
CA THR A 91 -0.15 -20.31 28.71
C THR A 91 -0.93 -19.57 29.78
N ASP A 92 -2.26 -19.76 29.79
CA ASP A 92 -3.05 -19.51 30.99
C ASP A 92 -2.57 -20.52 32.01
N ARG A 93 -1.61 -20.06 32.80
CA ARG A 93 -1.09 -20.73 33.97
C ARG A 93 -2.18 -20.59 35.02
N ASP A 94 -3.16 -21.48 34.98
CA ASP A 94 -4.05 -21.73 36.10
C ASP A 94 -3.19 -22.20 37.28
N THR A 95 -2.84 -21.24 38.13
CA THR A 95 -2.45 -21.49 39.51
C THR A 95 -3.71 -21.67 40.33
N ASP A 96 -3.98 -22.91 40.72
CA ASP A 96 -4.64 -23.25 41.99
C ASP A 96 -3.95 -24.48 42.60
#